data_AF-A0A354UVI5-F1
#
_entry.id   AF-A0A354UVI5-F1
#
_cell.length_a   1.000
_cell.length_b   1.000
_cell.length_c   1.000
_cell.angle_alpha   90.00
_cell.angle_beta   90.00
_cell.angle_gamma   90.00
#
_symmetry.space_group_name_H-M   'P 1'
#
loop_
_entity.id
_entity.type
_entity.pdbx_description
1 polymer ?
#
loop_
_entity_poly.entity_id
_entity_poly.type
_entity_poly.pdbx_seq_one_letter_code
_entity_poly.pdbx_strand_id
1 'polypeptide(L)'
;LYRSLSPQTVELTRTLVRIHSTAVIVMWAFSFVLPNAFRAANDVQFTMWVGMGSMLFFRVFVSWILCVRLGWGAVGVWIAMLLDWVCRISFFLPRALSGKWLTNA
;
A
#
# COMPACT_ATOMS: atom_id res chain seq x y z
N LEU A 1 21.09 -19.86 8.12
CA LEU A 1 19.68 -19.41 8.23
C LEU A 1 18.78 -19.85 7.06
N TYR A 2 19.28 -20.08 5.84
CA TYR A 2 18.43 -20.36 4.65
C TYR A 2 18.55 -21.79 4.05
N ARG A 3 18.97 -22.79 4.84
CA ARG A 3 19.37 -24.12 4.31
C ARG A 3 18.26 -24.89 3.58
N SER A 4 16.99 -24.56 3.80
CA SER A 4 15.83 -25.22 3.17
C SER A 4 15.25 -24.47 1.96
N LEU A 5 15.76 -23.29 1.61
CA LEU A 5 15.25 -22.49 0.48
C LEU A 5 16.14 -22.63 -0.75
N SER A 6 15.52 -22.62 -1.93
CA SER A 6 16.27 -22.52 -3.18
C SER A 6 17.01 -21.17 -3.27
N PRO A 7 18.21 -21.11 -3.88
CA PRO A 7 18.96 -19.86 -4.04
C PRO A 7 18.12 -18.73 -4.68
N GLN A 8 17.27 -19.09 -5.66
CA GLN A 8 16.38 -18.17 -6.36
C GLN A 8 15.35 -17.53 -5.41
N THR A 9 14.80 -18.32 -4.49
CA THR A 9 13.82 -17.84 -3.50
C THR A 9 14.47 -16.85 -2.52
N VAL A 10 15.71 -17.13 -2.11
CA VAL A 10 16.47 -16.25 -1.20
C VAL A 10 16.72 -14.89 -1.87
N GLU A 11 17.15 -14.88 -3.13
CA GLU A 11 17.45 -13.63 -3.84
C GLU A 11 16.19 -12.81 -4.13
N LEU A 12 15.11 -13.48 -4.55
CA LEU A 12 13.82 -12.81 -4.72
C LEU A 12 13.35 -12.19 -3.40
N THR A 13 13.33 -12.97 -2.31
CA THR A 13 12.91 -12.49 -1.00
C THR A 13 13.75 -11.30 -0.54
N ARG A 14 15.07 -11.34 -0.74
CA ARG A 14 15.97 -10.23 -0.42
C ARG A 14 15.59 -8.96 -1.20
N THR A 15 15.28 -9.09 -2.49
CA THR A 15 14.83 -7.98 -3.32
C THR A 15 13.53 -7.39 -2.80
N LEU A 16 12.54 -8.24 -2.52
CA LEU A 16 11.24 -7.82 -2.02
C LEU A 16 11.34 -7.13 -0.65
N VAL A 17 12.14 -7.68 0.27
CA VAL A 17 12.39 -7.06 1.59
C VAL A 17 13.03 -5.67 1.43
N ARG A 18 14.02 -5.50 0.55
CA ARG A 18 14.62 -4.18 0.29
C ARG A 18 13.60 -3.18 -0.22
N ILE A 19 12.73 -3.58 -1.16
CA ILE A 19 11.62 -2.75 -1.64
C ILE A 19 10.67 -2.39 -0.49
N HIS A 20 10.34 -3.36 0.37
CA HIS A 20 9.48 -3.11 1.53
C HIS A 20 10.07 -2.09 2.48
N SER A 21 11.26 -2.39 2.98
CA SER A 21 11.82 -1.73 4.13
C SER A 21 12.13 -0.28 3.82
N THR A 22 12.51 0.02 2.58
CA THR A 22 12.73 1.39 2.13
C THR A 22 11.42 2.17 2.02
N ALA A 23 10.39 1.60 1.37
CA ALA A 23 9.12 2.29 1.18
C ALA A 23 8.31 2.43 2.47
N VAL A 24 8.35 1.44 3.36
CA VAL A 24 7.51 1.39 4.57
C VAL A 24 7.84 2.55 5.52
N ILE A 25 9.12 2.92 5.64
CA ILE A 25 9.58 4.00 6.52
C ILE A 25 8.91 5.33 6.16
N VAL A 26 8.74 5.60 4.86
CA VAL A 26 8.24 6.88 4.38
C VAL A 26 6.73 6.85 4.17
N MET A 27 6.20 5.79 3.58
CA MET A 27 4.85 5.79 3.00
C MET A 27 3.80 5.13 3.89
N TRP A 28 4.20 4.16 4.73
CA TRP A 28 3.25 3.33 5.45
C TRP A 28 2.46 4.12 6.49
N ALA A 29 3.14 5.01 7.23
CA ALA A 29 2.49 5.83 8.25
C ALA A 29 1.34 6.66 7.65
N PHE A 30 1.57 7.36 6.55
CA PHE A 30 0.54 8.14 5.88
C PHE A 30 -0.57 7.27 5.26
N SER A 31 -0.23 6.06 4.79
CA SER A 31 -1.19 5.16 4.15
C SER A 31 -2.10 4.41 5.12
N PHE A 32 -1.64 4.14 6.35
CA PHE A 32 -2.34 3.27 7.31
C PHE A 32 -2.59 3.89 8.68
N VAL A 33 -1.74 4.81 9.17
CA VAL A 33 -1.95 5.44 10.48
C VAL A 33 -2.97 6.58 10.37
N LEU A 34 -2.86 7.45 9.37
CA LEU A 34 -3.85 8.52 9.13
C LEU A 34 -5.30 8.03 9.01
N PRO A 35 -5.63 7.00 8.20
CA PRO A 35 -7.01 6.52 8.15
C PRO A 35 -7.48 5.90 9.47
N ASN A 36 -6.59 5.38 10.33
CA ASN A 36 -6.99 4.94 11.67
C ASN A 36 -7.39 6.15 12.54
N ALA A 37 -6.63 7.26 12.47
CA ALA A 37 -6.99 8.50 13.16
C ALA A 37 -8.33 9.07 12.68
N PHE A 38 -8.57 9.08 11.36
CA PHE A 38 -9.84 9.51 10.79
C PHE A 38 -11.02 8.65 11.24
N ARG A 39 -10.85 7.31 11.31
CA ARG A 39 -11.90 6.43 11.85
C ARG A 39 -12.19 6.70 13.31
N ALA A 40 -11.16 7.01 14.11
CA ALA A 40 -11.35 7.38 15.51
C ALA A 40 -12.08 8.72 15.66
N ALA A 41 -11.92 9.63 14.71
CA ALA A 41 -12.65 10.89 14.59
C ALA A 41 -13.96 10.77 13.79
N ASN A 42 -14.54 9.57 13.71
CA ASN A 42 -15.83 9.29 13.06
C ASN A 42 -15.90 9.54 11.53
N ASP A 43 -14.78 9.86 10.87
CA ASP A 43 -14.67 9.98 9.41
C ASP A 43 -14.45 8.61 8.73
N VAL A 44 -15.29 7.63 9.10
CA VAL A 44 -15.09 6.22 8.73
C VAL A 44 -15.34 5.98 7.25
N GLN A 45 -16.44 6.50 6.71
CA GLN A 45 -16.87 6.23 5.34
C GLN A 45 -15.81 6.64 4.31
N PHE A 46 -15.20 7.82 4.47
CA PHE A 46 -14.12 8.29 3.59
C PHE A 46 -12.96 7.29 3.55
N THR A 47 -12.50 6.82 4.72
CA THR A 47 -11.38 5.86 4.79
C THR A 47 -11.71 4.50 4.21
N MET A 48 -12.98 4.07 4.30
CA MET A 48 -13.43 2.80 3.76
C MET A 48 -13.52 2.83 2.24
N TRP A 49 -14.11 3.88 1.67
CA TRP A 49 -14.20 4.03 0.21
C TRP A 49 -12.82 4.11 -0.44
N VAL A 50 -11.94 4.99 0.08
CA VAL A 50 -10.57 5.09 -0.42
C VAL A 50 -9.83 3.77 -0.25
N GLY A 51 -9.94 3.15 0.93
CA GLY A 51 -9.22 1.91 1.24
C GLY A 51 -9.64 0.71 0.39
N MET A 52 -10.95 0.47 0.23
CA MET A 52 -11.46 -0.62 -0.59
C MET A 52 -11.20 -0.38 -2.07
N GLY A 53 -11.45 0.84 -2.55
CA GLY A 53 -11.24 1.21 -3.95
C GLY A 53 -9.77 1.07 -4.35
N SER A 54 -8.85 1.58 -3.52
CA SER A 54 -7.41 1.48 -3.80
C SER A 54 -6.93 0.03 -3.76
N MET A 55 -7.41 -0.78 -2.80
CA MET A 55 -7.06 -2.19 -2.72
C MET A 55 -7.55 -2.96 -3.95
N LEU A 56 -8.81 -2.84 -4.34
CA LEU A 56 -9.32 -3.60 -5.47
C LEU A 56 -8.59 -3.21 -6.77
N PHE A 57 -8.42 -1.92 -7.00
CA PHE A 57 -7.79 -1.45 -8.23
C PHE A 57 -6.29 -1.75 -8.27
N PHE A 58 -5.51 -1.28 -7.29
CA PHE A 58 -4.06 -1.45 -7.34
C PHE A 58 -3.65 -2.85 -6.90
N ARG A 59 -4.17 -3.33 -5.76
CA ARG A 59 -3.71 -4.60 -5.18
C ARG A 59 -4.13 -5.82 -6.00
N VAL A 60 -5.29 -5.78 -6.65
CA VAL A 60 -5.78 -6.90 -7.47
C VAL A 60 -5.53 -6.65 -8.95
N PHE A 61 -6.17 -5.62 -9.52
CA PHE A 61 -6.14 -5.40 -10.96
C PHE A 61 -4.75 -5.04 -11.50
N VAL A 62 -4.08 -4.03 -10.91
CA VAL A 62 -2.72 -3.64 -11.36
C VAL A 62 -1.70 -4.74 -11.06
N SER A 63 -1.80 -5.43 -9.91
CA SER A 63 -0.95 -6.59 -9.62
C SER A 63 -1.07 -7.67 -10.68
N TRP A 64 -2.28 -7.99 -11.14
CA TRP A 64 -2.49 -8.99 -12.20
C TRP A 64 -1.82 -8.55 -13.51
N ILE A 65 -1.95 -7.29 -13.89
CA ILE A 65 -1.29 -6.75 -15.09
C ILE A 65 0.23 -6.89 -14.97
N LEU A 66 0.83 -6.38 -13.89
CA LEU A 66 2.30 -6.37 -13.76
C LEU A 66 2.87 -7.78 -13.56
N CYS A 67 2.24 -8.60 -12.72
CA CYS A 67 2.71 -9.94 -12.40
C CYS A 67 2.52 -10.91 -13.57
N VAL A 68 1.29 -10.98 -14.10
CA VAL A 68 0.89 -12.01 -15.07
C VAL A 68 1.07 -11.50 -16.49
N ARG A 69 0.50 -10.33 -16.83
CA ARG A 69 0.48 -9.87 -18.23
C ARG A 69 1.84 -9.41 -18.73
N LEU A 70 2.62 -8.75 -17.88
CA LEU A 70 3.99 -8.30 -18.17
C LEU A 70 5.08 -9.29 -17.71
N GLY A 71 4.70 -10.36 -16.98
CA GLY A 71 5.63 -11.40 -16.56
C GLY A 71 6.65 -10.96 -15.50
N TRP A 72 6.40 -9.88 -14.75
CA TRP A 72 7.33 -9.40 -13.72
C TRP A 72 7.24 -10.21 -12.41
N GLY A 73 6.32 -11.16 -12.33
CA GLY A 73 6.14 -12.04 -11.18
C GLY A 73 5.88 -11.27 -9.89
N ALA A 74 6.45 -11.77 -8.77
CA ALA A 74 6.24 -11.19 -7.45
C ALA A 74 6.67 -9.72 -7.35
N VAL A 75 7.71 -9.29 -8.11
CA VAL A 75 8.15 -7.89 -8.12
C VAL A 75 7.03 -6.98 -8.64
N GLY A 76 6.26 -7.42 -9.64
CA GLY A 76 5.11 -6.68 -10.14
C GLY A 76 4.02 -6.45 -9.09
N VAL A 77 3.73 -7.45 -8.25
CA VAL A 77 2.78 -7.34 -7.13
C VAL A 77 3.26 -6.30 -6.10
N TRP A 78 4.56 -6.25 -5.87
CA TRP A 78 5.18 -5.31 -4.93
C TRP A 78 5.20 -3.88 -5.45
N ILE A 79 5.41 -3.68 -6.75
CA ILE A 79 5.25 -2.36 -7.37
C ILE A 79 3.78 -1.90 -7.26
N ALA A 80 2.82 -2.79 -7.53
CA ALA A 80 1.40 -2.48 -7.37
C ALA A 80 1.04 -2.10 -5.92
N MET A 81 1.67 -2.74 -4.93
CA MET A 81 1.56 -2.32 -3.53
C MET A 81 2.04 -0.90 -3.28
N LEU A 82 3.17 -0.50 -3.86
CA LEU A 82 3.69 0.86 -3.68
C LEU A 82 2.75 1.88 -4.32
N LEU A 83 2.19 1.57 -5.49
CA LEU A 83 1.20 2.42 -6.15
C LEU A 83 -0.09 2.58 -5.31
N ASP A 84 -0.57 1.50 -4.67
CA ASP A 84 -1.67 1.56 -3.71
C ASP A 84 -1.36 2.52 -2.54
N TRP A 85 -0.14 2.45 -2.01
CA TRP A 85 0.29 3.36 -0.94
C TRP A 85 0.36 4.81 -1.41
N VAL A 86 0.94 5.09 -2.58
CA VAL A 86 0.93 6.46 -3.17
C VAL A 86 -0.50 6.99 -3.31
N CYS A 87 -1.41 6.17 -3.84
CA CYS A 87 -2.81 6.51 -4.00
C CYS A 87 -3.45 6.86 -2.64
N ARG A 88 -3.26 6.04 -1.62
CA ARG A 88 -3.78 6.32 -0.27
C ARG A 88 -3.25 7.65 0.27
N ILE A 89 -1.96 7.92 0.11
CA ILE A 89 -1.34 9.16 0.58
C ILE A 89 -1.94 10.37 -0.13
N SER A 90 -2.18 10.28 -1.44
CA SER A 90 -2.76 11.41 -2.20
C SER A 90 -4.19 11.74 -1.78
N PHE A 91 -4.93 10.81 -1.16
CA PHE A 91 -6.23 11.09 -0.56
C PHE A 91 -6.15 11.47 0.93
N PHE A 92 -5.39 10.72 1.73
CA PHE A 92 -5.36 10.90 3.18
C PHE A 92 -4.57 12.12 3.64
N LEU A 93 -3.46 12.45 2.98
CA LEU A 93 -2.65 13.60 3.39
C LEU A 93 -3.38 14.93 3.14
N PRO A 94 -3.97 15.21 1.96
CA PRO A 94 -4.77 16.41 1.78
C PRO A 94 -6.01 16.45 2.67
N ARG A 95 -6.64 15.29 2.94
CA ARG A 95 -7.75 15.20 3.90
C ARG A 95 -7.31 15.69 5.28
N ALA A 96 -6.16 15.22 5.78
CA ALA A 96 -5.59 15.64 7.07
C ALA A 96 -5.33 17.16 7.10
N LEU A 97 -4.64 17.67 6.08
CA LEU A 97 -4.23 19.08 6.01
C LEU A 97 -5.42 20.05 5.83
N SER A 98 -6.47 19.62 5.13
CA SER A 98 -7.67 20.45 4.92
C SER A 98 -8.58 20.57 6.15
N GLY A 99 -8.34 19.77 7.21
CA GLY A 99 -9.13 19.81 8.43
C GLY A 99 -10.58 19.32 8.30
N LYS A 100 -11.12 19.07 7.09
CA LYS A 100 -12.52 18.64 6.93
C LYS A 100 -12.83 17.24 7.47
N TRP A 101 -11.87 16.53 8.03
CA TRP A 101 -12.13 15.33 8.85
C TRP A 101 -12.70 15.70 10.24
N LEU A 102 -12.44 16.92 10.72
CA LEU A 102 -12.99 17.44 11.98
C LEU A 102 -14.47 17.83 11.89
N THR A 103 -15.00 18.09 10.69
CA THR A 103 -16.43 18.39 10.53
C THR A 103 -17.32 17.16 10.70
N ASN A 104 -16.72 15.97 10.66
CA ASN A 104 -17.40 14.70 10.81
C ASN A 104 -17.21 14.08 12.21
N ALA A 105 -16.38 14.71 13.06
CA ALA A 105 -16.13 14.34 14.44
C ALA A 105 -17.23 14.87 15.36
#